data_AF-A0A7Y7IDP8-F1
#
_entry.id   AF-A0A7Y7IDP8-F1
#
_cell.length_a   1.000
_cell.length_b   1.000
_cell.length_c   1.000
_cell.angle_alpha   90.00
_cell.angle_beta   90.00
_cell.angle_gamma   90.00
#
_symmetry.space_group_name_H-M   'P 1'
#
loop_
_entity.id
_entity.type
_entity.pdbx_description
1 polymer ?
#
loop_
_entity_poly.entity_id
_entity_poly.type
_entity_poly.pdbx_seq_one_letter_code
_entity_poly.pdbx_strand_id
1 'polypeptide(L)'
;MRGERTMADYQRACRELDAYLARATPAQLKARSAGTRWNNEELLFHMVFGFMVVQALVPLVKMVSRLPRPWGRAFARTLNAATVPFDIVNFWGSRAAALVFNHRRMSRKMHATTRQLTAALEGESPASLARCMDFPGRWDPFFQPSMALADVYAYPTLHFDFHARQLSLGADG
;
A
#
# COMPACT_ATOMS: atom_id res chain seq x y z
N MET A 1 4.78 2.45 -21.98
CA MET A 1 5.67 2.54 -20.79
C MET A 1 4.85 2.78 -19.51
N ARG A 2 3.97 1.85 -19.11
CA ARG A 2 3.16 1.99 -17.88
C ARG A 2 3.98 1.70 -16.61
N GLY A 3 4.91 0.74 -16.68
CA GLY A 3 5.80 0.38 -15.57
C GLY A 3 6.79 1.48 -15.18
N GLU A 4 7.38 2.20 -16.15
CA GLU A 4 8.29 3.32 -15.86
C GLU A 4 7.64 4.42 -15.04
N ARG A 5 6.38 4.76 -15.35
CA ARG A 5 5.60 5.73 -14.56
C ARG A 5 5.42 5.24 -13.12
N THR A 6 5.03 3.99 -12.95
CA THR A 6 4.87 3.39 -11.61
C THR A 6 6.18 3.43 -10.81
N MET A 7 7.32 3.15 -11.42
CA MET A 7 8.63 3.24 -10.74
C MET A 7 8.99 4.68 -10.37
N ALA A 8 8.70 5.65 -11.25
CA ALA A 8 8.87 7.07 -10.93
C ALA A 8 7.96 7.53 -9.78
N ASP A 9 6.71 7.03 -9.74
CA ASP A 9 5.76 7.29 -8.67
C ASP A 9 6.25 6.72 -7.32
N TYR A 10 6.88 5.53 -7.32
CA TYR A 10 7.50 4.97 -6.10
C TYR A 10 8.60 5.87 -5.54
N GLN A 11 9.46 6.38 -6.42
CA GLN A 11 10.54 7.29 -6.01
C GLN A 11 9.98 8.61 -5.49
N ARG A 12 8.90 9.14 -6.09
CA ARG A 12 8.19 10.32 -5.58
C ARG A 12 7.66 10.07 -4.17
N ALA A 13 6.92 8.98 -3.97
CA ALA A 13 6.35 8.64 -2.67
C ALA A 13 7.42 8.50 -1.57
N CYS A 14 8.58 7.92 -1.90
CA CYS A 14 9.71 7.84 -0.95
C CYS A 14 10.22 9.24 -0.54
N ARG A 15 10.43 10.14 -1.51
CA ARG A 15 10.89 11.51 -1.23
C ARG A 15 9.87 12.29 -0.41
N GLU A 16 8.59 12.16 -0.72
CA GLU A 16 7.52 12.84 0.01
C GLU A 16 7.40 12.33 1.44
N LEU A 17 7.46 11.00 1.65
CA LEU A 17 7.50 10.42 2.99
C LEU A 17 8.70 10.93 3.80
N ASP A 18 9.89 10.96 3.21
CA ASP A 18 11.09 11.47 3.86
C ASP A 18 10.91 12.95 4.25
N ALA A 19 10.32 13.75 3.37
CA ALA A 19 10.03 15.16 3.65
C ALA A 19 8.99 15.34 4.77
N TYR A 20 7.93 14.52 4.80
CA TYR A 20 6.93 14.52 5.88
C TYR A 20 7.56 14.18 7.22
N LEU A 21 8.37 13.12 7.27
CA LEU A 21 9.04 12.65 8.49
C LEU A 21 10.13 13.60 8.99
N ALA A 22 10.79 14.33 8.08
CA ALA A 22 11.83 15.29 8.44
C ALA A 22 11.26 16.60 9.00
N ARG A 23 10.11 17.07 8.50
CA ARG A 23 9.52 18.35 8.90
C ARG A 23 8.56 18.25 10.10
N ALA A 24 7.96 17.08 10.31
CA ALA A 24 6.92 16.94 11.32
C ALA A 24 7.49 17.02 12.74
N THR A 25 6.92 17.91 13.55
CA THR A 25 7.25 17.98 14.98
C THR A 25 6.59 16.82 15.74
N PRO A 26 7.11 16.44 16.93
CA PRO A 26 6.46 15.43 17.77
C PRO A 26 4.99 15.75 18.12
N ALA A 27 4.64 17.03 18.25
CA ALA A 27 3.26 17.45 18.51
C ALA A 27 2.37 17.23 17.29
N GLN A 28 2.83 17.62 16.10
CA GLN A 28 2.10 17.42 14.84
C GLN A 28 1.90 15.94 14.52
N LEU A 29 2.87 15.08 14.82
CA LEU A 29 2.75 13.63 14.62
C LEU A 29 1.67 13.00 15.50
N LYS A 30 1.54 13.48 16.73
CA LYS A 30 0.50 13.03 17.68
C LYS A 30 -0.86 13.69 17.45
N ALA A 31 -0.92 14.78 16.69
CA ALA A 31 -2.17 15.43 16.33
C ALA A 31 -3.02 14.55 15.39
N ARG A 32 -4.33 14.74 15.44
CA ARG A 32 -5.27 14.00 14.57
C ARG A 32 -5.10 14.42 13.12
N SER A 33 -5.09 13.43 12.23
CA SER A 33 -5.15 13.66 10.79
C SER A 33 -6.58 14.04 10.35
N ALA A 34 -6.70 14.76 9.24
CA ALA A 34 -7.95 15.33 8.75
C ALA A 34 -8.87 14.25 8.19
N GLY A 35 -10.10 14.20 8.70
CA GLY A 35 -11.14 13.27 8.22
C GLY A 35 -10.88 11.79 8.58
N THR A 36 -9.96 11.50 9.50
CA THR A 36 -9.67 10.13 9.94
C THR A 36 -9.76 9.96 11.46
N ARG A 37 -9.70 8.71 11.93
CA ARG A 37 -9.59 8.37 13.35
C ARG A 37 -8.13 8.27 13.85
N TRP A 38 -7.16 8.40 12.95
CA TRP A 38 -5.73 8.23 13.22
C TRP A 38 -5.03 9.56 13.50
N ASN A 39 -3.94 9.51 14.26
CA ASN A 39 -2.97 10.61 14.27
C ASN A 39 -2.11 10.62 12.99
N ASN A 40 -1.30 11.66 12.79
CA ASN A 40 -0.46 11.77 11.59
C ASN A 40 0.60 10.67 11.51
N GLU A 41 1.18 10.23 12.62
CA GLU A 41 2.18 9.15 12.63
C GLU A 41 1.58 7.80 12.21
N GLU A 42 0.40 7.45 12.73
CA GLU A 42 -0.35 6.26 12.35
C GLU A 42 -0.75 6.29 10.88
N LEU A 43 -1.17 7.45 10.36
CA LEU A 43 -1.52 7.62 8.95
C LEU A 43 -0.28 7.50 8.04
N LEU A 44 0.86 8.08 8.43
CA LEU A 44 2.13 7.92 7.71
C LEU A 44 2.56 6.46 7.66
N PHE A 45 2.43 5.72 8.76
CA PHE A 45 2.67 4.28 8.76
C PHE A 45 1.71 3.55 7.82
N HIS A 46 0.42 3.88 7.85
CA HIS A 46 -0.59 3.27 6.98
C HIS A 46 -0.26 3.46 5.49
N MET A 47 0.24 4.63 5.12
CA MET A 47 0.73 4.91 3.76
C MET A 47 1.88 3.98 3.36
N VAL A 48 2.84 3.70 4.27
CA VAL A 48 3.93 2.72 4.03
C VAL A 48 3.38 1.29 3.97
N PHE A 49 2.39 0.98 4.80
CA PHE A 49 1.76 -0.34 4.87
C PHE A 49 1.09 -0.72 3.54
N GLY A 50 0.50 0.23 2.81
CA GLY A 50 -0.04 0.00 1.47
C GLY A 50 0.98 -0.63 0.50
N PHE A 51 2.24 -0.19 0.53
CA PHE A 51 3.32 -0.79 -0.26
C PHE A 51 3.67 -2.21 0.20
N MET A 52 3.65 -2.45 1.52
CA MET A 52 3.94 -3.78 2.09
C MET A 52 2.87 -4.80 1.70
N VAL A 53 1.60 -4.38 1.67
CA VAL A 53 0.49 -5.21 1.18
C VAL A 53 0.72 -5.59 -0.27
N VAL A 54 1.04 -4.62 -1.14
CA VAL A 54 1.30 -4.88 -2.57
C VAL A 54 2.47 -5.83 -2.78
N GLN A 55 3.55 -5.69 -2.00
CA GLN A 55 4.66 -6.62 -2.01
C GLN A 55 4.23 -8.07 -1.75
N ALA A 56 3.25 -8.30 -0.86
CA ALA A 56 2.69 -9.63 -0.63
C ALA A 56 1.69 -10.07 -1.73
N LEU A 57 0.94 -9.12 -2.31
CA LEU A 57 -0.06 -9.42 -3.34
C LEU A 57 0.53 -9.75 -4.70
N VAL A 58 1.65 -9.16 -5.08
CA VAL A 58 2.32 -9.42 -6.38
C VAL A 58 2.58 -10.92 -6.61
N PRO A 59 3.28 -11.66 -5.75
CA PRO A 59 3.50 -13.10 -5.96
C PRO A 59 2.18 -13.88 -5.94
N LEU A 60 1.22 -13.47 -5.11
CA LEU A 60 -0.08 -14.10 -5.02
C LEU A 60 -0.85 -14.01 -6.34
N VAL A 61 -0.96 -12.80 -6.92
CA VAL A 61 -1.59 -12.58 -8.23
C VAL A 61 -0.91 -13.42 -9.30
N LYS A 62 0.42 -13.48 -9.30
CA LYS A 62 1.20 -14.27 -10.28
C LYS A 62 0.95 -15.76 -10.17
N MET A 63 0.67 -16.28 -8.98
CA MET A 63 0.34 -17.70 -8.75
C MET A 63 -1.12 -17.99 -9.12
N VAL A 64 -2.06 -17.22 -8.58
CA VAL A 64 -3.50 -17.47 -8.73
C VAL A 64 -3.97 -17.25 -10.16
N SER A 65 -3.42 -16.26 -10.86
CA SER A 65 -3.76 -15.99 -12.27
C SER A 65 -3.32 -17.09 -13.24
N ARG A 66 -2.52 -18.06 -12.80
CA ARG A 66 -2.16 -19.26 -13.57
C ARG A 66 -3.13 -20.43 -13.34
N LEU A 67 -3.99 -20.35 -12.33
CA LEU A 67 -4.96 -21.39 -12.03
C LEU A 67 -6.19 -21.27 -12.96
N PRO A 68 -6.90 -22.39 -13.24
CA PRO A 68 -8.16 -22.33 -13.98
C PRO A 68 -9.17 -21.40 -13.29
N ARG A 69 -9.92 -20.61 -14.06
CA ARG A 69 -10.86 -19.57 -13.57
C ARG A 69 -11.77 -19.97 -12.39
N PRO A 70 -12.32 -21.20 -12.30
CA PRO A 70 -13.13 -21.61 -11.14
C PRO A 70 -12.38 -21.54 -9.80
N TRP A 71 -11.09 -21.85 -9.81
CA TRP A 71 -10.23 -21.84 -8.63
C TRP A 71 -9.88 -20.42 -8.20
N GLY A 72 -9.65 -19.52 -9.15
CA GLY A 72 -9.45 -18.09 -8.87
C GLY A 72 -10.66 -17.45 -8.19
N ARG A 73 -11.88 -17.77 -8.67
CA ARG A 73 -13.12 -17.30 -8.03
C ARG A 73 -13.35 -17.90 -6.64
N ALA A 74 -13.03 -19.18 -6.46
CA ALA A 74 -13.10 -19.83 -5.15
C ALA A 74 -12.12 -19.17 -4.17
N PHE A 75 -10.89 -18.90 -4.61
CA PHE A 75 -9.86 -18.21 -3.83
C PHE A 75 -10.30 -16.79 -3.44
N ALA A 76 -10.85 -16.02 -4.39
CA ALA A 76 -11.40 -14.69 -4.10
C ALA A 76 -12.55 -14.74 -3.09
N ARG A 77 -13.43 -15.76 -3.17
CA ARG A 77 -14.48 -15.99 -2.18
C ARG A 77 -13.91 -16.35 -0.80
N THR A 78 -12.84 -17.15 -0.73
CA THR A 78 -12.15 -17.47 0.51
C THR A 78 -11.46 -16.24 1.12
N LEU A 79 -10.78 -15.42 0.32
CA LEU A 79 -10.21 -14.14 0.77
C LEU A 79 -11.29 -13.16 1.23
N ASN A 80 -12.43 -13.12 0.56
CA ASN A 80 -13.57 -12.29 0.95
C ASN A 80 -14.28 -12.83 2.20
N ALA A 81 -14.08 -14.09 2.59
CA ALA A 81 -14.49 -14.65 3.87
C ALA A 81 -13.41 -14.44 4.96
N ALA A 82 -12.15 -14.27 4.55
CA ALA A 82 -11.00 -13.94 5.39
C ALA A 82 -10.71 -12.42 5.49
N THR A 83 -11.65 -11.57 5.04
CA THR A 83 -11.61 -10.10 5.23
C THR A 83 -11.46 -9.73 6.69
N VAL A 84 -12.10 -10.47 7.60
CA VAL A 84 -12.08 -10.21 9.05
C VAL A 84 -10.65 -10.28 9.62
N PRO A 85 -9.83 -11.31 9.35
CA PRO A 85 -8.42 -11.30 9.78
C PRO A 85 -7.58 -10.21 9.10
N PHE A 86 -7.90 -9.78 7.87
CA PHE A 86 -7.15 -8.69 7.21
C PHE A 86 -7.44 -7.32 7.83
N ASP A 87 -8.70 -6.98 8.13
CA ASP A 87 -9.04 -5.71 8.79
C ASP A 87 -8.40 -5.62 10.19
N ILE A 88 -8.31 -6.76 10.87
CA ILE A 88 -7.63 -6.89 12.16
C ILE A 88 -6.11 -6.73 11.97
N VAL A 89 -5.48 -7.41 11.00
CA VAL A 89 -4.04 -7.23 10.71
C VAL A 89 -3.74 -5.81 10.24
N ASN A 90 -4.63 -5.17 9.49
CA ASN A 90 -4.45 -3.83 8.94
C ASN A 90 -4.60 -2.76 10.05
N PHE A 91 -5.61 -2.89 10.93
CA PHE A 91 -5.81 -1.99 12.06
C PHE A 91 -4.83 -2.22 13.21
N TRP A 92 -4.66 -3.48 13.65
CA TRP A 92 -3.75 -3.83 14.75
C TRP A 92 -2.30 -3.86 14.32
N GLY A 93 -2.00 -4.23 13.07
CA GLY A 93 -0.66 -4.10 12.49
C GLY A 93 -0.25 -2.63 12.39
N SER A 94 -1.16 -1.72 12.01
CA SER A 94 -0.86 -0.27 11.99
C SER A 94 -0.71 0.32 13.39
N ARG A 95 -1.58 -0.02 14.36
CA ARG A 95 -1.45 0.43 15.75
C ARG A 95 -0.24 -0.15 16.48
N ALA A 96 0.05 -1.44 16.33
CA ALA A 96 1.18 -2.10 17.00
C ALA A 96 2.51 -1.74 16.35
N ALA A 97 2.56 -1.56 15.03
CA ALA A 97 3.77 -1.14 14.34
C ALA A 97 4.08 0.34 14.55
N ALA A 98 3.09 1.24 14.64
CA ALA A 98 3.33 2.65 14.97
C ALA A 98 4.03 2.82 16.33
N LEU A 99 3.74 1.94 17.31
CA LEU A 99 4.44 1.91 18.60
C LEU A 99 5.91 1.47 18.51
N VAL A 100 6.33 0.83 17.39
CA VAL A 100 7.66 0.24 17.20
C VAL A 100 8.45 0.93 16.07
N PHE A 101 7.77 1.61 15.15
CA PHE A 101 8.36 2.27 14.00
C PHE A 101 8.63 3.75 14.29
N ASN A 102 9.83 4.05 14.79
CA ASN A 102 10.33 5.42 14.70
C ASN A 102 10.48 5.86 13.24
N HIS A 103 10.55 7.17 12.99
CA HIS A 103 10.60 7.75 11.64
C HIS A 103 11.64 7.07 10.72
N ARG A 104 12.83 6.78 11.28
CA ARG A 104 13.93 6.13 10.55
C ARG A 104 13.57 4.72 10.09
N ARG A 105 12.80 3.97 10.86
CA ARG A 105 12.32 2.64 10.46
C ARG A 105 11.30 2.73 9.34
N MET A 106 10.38 3.72 9.37
CA MET A 106 9.35 3.88 8.34
C MET A 106 9.96 4.18 6.98
N SER A 107 10.83 5.20 6.92
CA SER A 107 11.56 5.57 5.71
C SER A 107 12.36 4.37 5.16
N ARG A 108 13.18 3.71 5.98
CA ARG A 108 13.95 2.54 5.52
C ARG A 108 13.07 1.41 5.00
N LYS A 109 11.93 1.14 5.63
CA LYS A 109 11.01 0.09 5.19
C LYS A 109 10.37 0.46 3.85
N MET A 110 9.95 1.70 3.67
CA MET A 110 9.43 2.21 2.41
C MET A 110 10.45 2.01 1.27
N HIS A 111 11.66 2.53 1.43
CA HIS A 111 12.75 2.41 0.45
C HIS A 111 13.10 0.95 0.13
N ALA A 112 13.17 0.08 1.13
CA ALA A 112 13.44 -1.34 0.91
C ALA A 112 12.31 -2.03 0.13
N THR A 113 11.06 -1.71 0.44
CA THR A 113 9.86 -2.28 -0.19
C THR A 113 9.74 -1.82 -1.64
N THR A 114 9.89 -0.51 -1.90
CA THR A 114 9.82 0.03 -3.26
C THR A 114 10.94 -0.49 -4.14
N ARG A 115 12.17 -0.66 -3.61
CA ARG A 115 13.26 -1.30 -4.37
C ARG A 115 12.93 -2.73 -4.78
N GLN A 116 12.33 -3.52 -3.89
CA GLN A 116 11.92 -4.89 -4.21
C GLN A 116 10.78 -4.92 -5.24
N LEU A 117 9.82 -4.00 -5.15
CA LEU A 117 8.75 -3.85 -6.13
C LEU A 117 9.26 -3.40 -7.50
N THR A 118 10.19 -2.44 -7.54
CA THR A 118 10.87 -1.98 -8.76
C THR A 118 11.59 -3.14 -9.44
N ALA A 119 12.44 -3.88 -8.72
CA ALA A 119 13.15 -5.02 -9.28
C ALA A 119 12.20 -6.12 -9.79
N ALA A 120 11.09 -6.36 -9.09
CA ALA A 120 10.07 -7.30 -9.55
C ALA A 120 9.38 -6.82 -10.84
N LEU A 121 9.02 -5.54 -10.90
CA LEU A 121 8.34 -4.90 -12.04
C LEU A 121 9.22 -4.87 -13.30
N GLU A 122 10.52 -4.61 -13.16
CA GLU A 122 11.49 -4.67 -14.26
C GLU A 122 11.55 -6.05 -14.92
N GLY A 123 11.31 -7.12 -14.15
CA GLY A 123 11.26 -8.49 -14.65
C GLY A 123 9.92 -8.92 -15.25
N GLU A 124 8.89 -8.07 -15.25
CA GLU A 124 7.57 -8.44 -15.77
C GLU A 124 7.45 -8.25 -17.29
N SER A 125 6.93 -9.26 -17.98
CA SER A 125 6.55 -9.15 -19.38
C SER A 125 5.18 -8.48 -19.54
N PRO A 126 4.86 -7.92 -20.73
CA PRO A 126 3.52 -7.37 -21.01
C PRO A 126 2.39 -8.37 -20.76
N ALA A 127 2.61 -9.65 -21.12
CA ALA A 127 1.66 -10.72 -20.86
C ALA A 127 1.47 -10.98 -19.36
N SER A 128 2.55 -10.90 -18.56
CA SER A 128 2.45 -11.05 -17.11
C SER A 128 1.67 -9.90 -16.47
N LEU A 129 1.94 -8.66 -16.90
CA LEU A 129 1.26 -7.45 -16.42
C LEU A 129 -0.23 -7.42 -16.74
N ALA A 130 -0.66 -8.07 -17.82
CA ALA A 130 -2.05 -8.19 -18.23
C ALA A 130 -2.83 -9.29 -17.48
N ARG A 131 -2.17 -10.11 -16.65
CA ARG A 131 -2.86 -11.15 -15.87
C ARG A 131 -3.69 -10.51 -14.76
N CYS A 132 -4.95 -10.95 -14.64
CA CYS A 132 -5.87 -10.44 -13.64
C CYS A 132 -6.13 -11.45 -12.52
N MET A 133 -6.48 -10.91 -11.35
CA MET A 133 -7.03 -11.65 -10.23
C MET A 133 -8.23 -10.89 -9.68
N ASP A 134 -9.23 -11.62 -9.23
CA ASP A 134 -10.37 -11.02 -8.54
C ASP A 134 -10.00 -10.66 -7.11
N PHE A 135 -10.38 -9.46 -6.68
CA PHE A 135 -10.10 -8.96 -5.34
C PHE A 135 -11.40 -8.63 -4.59
N PRO A 136 -11.39 -8.70 -3.24
CA PRO A 136 -12.50 -8.22 -2.44
C PRO A 136 -12.60 -6.69 -2.54
N GLY A 137 -13.69 -6.16 -3.12
CA GLY A 137 -13.87 -4.71 -3.31
C GLY A 137 -14.12 -3.89 -2.03
N ARG A 138 -13.98 -4.49 -0.83
CA ARG A 138 -14.20 -3.81 0.46
C ARG A 138 -12.90 -3.48 1.20
N TRP A 139 -11.75 -3.93 0.72
CA TRP A 139 -10.47 -3.73 1.41
C TRP A 139 -10.01 -2.27 1.41
N ASP A 140 -10.24 -1.58 0.30
CA ASP A 140 -9.90 -0.18 0.11
C ASP A 140 -10.64 0.37 -1.14
N PRO A 141 -11.01 1.66 -1.21
CA PRO A 141 -11.75 2.22 -2.34
C PRO A 141 -11.11 2.04 -3.72
N PHE A 142 -9.79 1.85 -3.80
CA PHE A 142 -9.10 1.64 -5.07
C PHE A 142 -9.08 0.18 -5.53
N PHE A 143 -9.44 -0.79 -4.67
CA PHE A 143 -9.55 -2.19 -5.08
C PHE A 143 -10.81 -2.39 -5.93
N GLN A 144 -10.60 -2.83 -7.17
CA GLN A 144 -11.68 -3.21 -8.08
C GLN A 144 -11.94 -4.72 -8.00
N PRO A 145 -13.16 -5.18 -8.33
CA PRO A 145 -13.50 -6.60 -8.30
C PRO A 145 -12.55 -7.49 -9.10
N SER A 146 -11.94 -6.94 -10.15
CA SER A 146 -10.88 -7.58 -10.92
C SER A 146 -9.80 -6.54 -11.24
N MET A 147 -8.55 -6.87 -10.97
CA MET A 147 -7.40 -5.99 -11.23
C MET A 147 -6.32 -6.76 -11.97
N ALA A 148 -5.72 -6.13 -12.98
CA ALA A 148 -4.52 -6.63 -13.62
C ALA A 148 -3.31 -6.46 -12.69
N LEU A 149 -2.27 -7.26 -12.88
CA LEU A 149 -1.03 -7.15 -12.11
C LEU A 149 -0.43 -5.73 -12.22
N ALA A 150 -0.55 -5.09 -13.38
CA ALA A 150 -0.16 -3.69 -13.56
C ALA A 150 -0.95 -2.70 -12.67
N ASP A 151 -2.24 -2.96 -12.42
CA ASP A 151 -3.06 -2.13 -11.53
C ASP A 151 -2.63 -2.34 -10.07
N VAL A 152 -2.29 -3.58 -9.70
CA VAL A 152 -1.79 -3.92 -8.36
C VAL A 152 -0.45 -3.24 -8.07
N TYR A 153 0.46 -3.20 -9.04
CA TYR A 153 1.70 -2.42 -8.91
C TYR A 153 1.45 -0.91 -8.78
N ALA A 154 0.44 -0.36 -9.44
CA ALA A 154 0.12 1.07 -9.38
C ALA A 154 -0.68 1.49 -8.13
N TYR A 155 -1.39 0.55 -7.50
CA TYR A 155 -2.24 0.80 -6.33
C TYR A 155 -1.56 1.55 -5.16
N PRO A 156 -0.35 1.19 -4.68
CA PRO A 156 0.14 1.72 -3.41
C PRO A 156 0.47 3.22 -3.50
N THR A 157 0.80 3.73 -4.69
CA THR A 157 0.99 5.18 -4.91
C THR A 157 -0.32 5.94 -4.99
N LEU A 158 -1.39 5.34 -5.53
CA LEU A 158 -2.73 5.94 -5.50
C LEU A 158 -3.26 6.04 -4.06
N HIS A 159 -3.06 4.98 -3.29
CA HIS A 159 -3.36 4.91 -1.87
C HIS A 159 -2.56 5.95 -1.07
N PHE A 160 -1.25 6.06 -1.33
CA PHE A 160 -0.38 7.07 -0.73
C PHE A 160 -0.87 8.49 -1.01
N ASP A 161 -1.11 8.84 -2.29
CA ASP A 161 -1.52 10.18 -2.70
C ASP A 161 -2.88 10.59 -2.10
N PHE A 162 -3.77 9.61 -1.89
CA PHE A 162 -5.05 9.83 -1.22
C PHE A 162 -4.86 10.20 0.25
N HIS A 163 -4.09 9.41 0.98
CA HIS A 163 -3.84 9.63 2.41
C HIS A 163 -2.93 10.82 2.70
N ALA A 164 -2.04 11.18 1.77
CA ALA A 164 -1.20 12.38 1.89
C ALA A 164 -2.05 13.65 2.07
N ARG A 165 -3.25 13.71 1.47
CA ARG A 165 -4.19 14.85 1.59
C ARG A 165 -4.89 14.92 2.95
N GLN A 166 -4.83 13.84 3.73
CA GLN A 166 -5.41 13.76 5.06
C GLN A 166 -4.40 14.14 6.14
N LEU A 167 -3.11 14.27 5.81
CA LEU A 167 -2.09 14.71 6.77
C LEU A 167 -2.33 16.17 7.18
N SER A 168 -2.33 16.42 8.49
CA SER A 168 -2.48 17.75 9.10
C SER A 168 -1.14 18.29 9.64
N LEU A 169 -0.06 18.16 8.85
CA LEU A 169 1.31 18.52 9.24
C LEU A 169 1.65 20.02 9.11
N GLY A 170 0.68 20.87 8.77
CA GLY A 170 0.85 22.31 8.60
C GLY A 170 -0.20 23.16 9.31
N ALA A 171 -1.07 22.53 10.12
CA ALA A 171 -1.97 23.25 11.01
C ALA A 171 -1.29 23.31 12.38
N ASP A 172 -0.60 24.41 12.62
CA ASP A 172 -0.29 24.82 13.99
C ASP A 172 -1.62 25.13 14.70
N GLY A 173 -1.67 24.91 16.01
CA GLY A 173 -2.80 25.31 16.85
C GLY A 173 -3.00 26.83 16.84
#